data_AF-A0A377QA71-F1
#
_entry.id   AF-A0A377QA71-F1
#
_cell.length_a   1.000
_cell.length_b   1.000
_cell.length_c   1.000
_cell.angle_alpha   90.00
_cell.angle_beta   90.00
_cell.angle_gamma   90.00
#
_symmetry.space_group_name_H-M   'P 1'
#
loop_
_entity.id
_entity.type
_entity.pdbx_description
1 polymer ?
#
loop_
_entity_poly.entity_id
_entity_poly.type
_entity_poly.pdbx_seq_one_letter_code
_entity_poly.pdbx_strand_id
1 'polypeptide(L)'
;MNTSHFGLFTLICALMVVITLAALIWTLLKGRSQAGDIRRARYALHDTILAELDEDLRYGRLSESDHASARIEAESRLINEVGSASPMLNEQSARGLVIALLLILPLAAGALYFKLGTPSALDPSTRQRPNIGPNEIAAMVKKLEARMILEPNDQQGWLMLARSYRSQARYSDAINAYEKAWPAIEKDAGEIARFAGVLAIEQKSFKGKPSDLLVKALSVNASEPDALMLAGSAAIERGDKAAAKEWWNKLLILLEVGSEDEQWLKEEIRLLDKPNDAVK
;
A
#
# COMPACT_ATOMS: atom_id res chain seq x y z
N MET A 1 23.50 2.00 -4.89
CA MET A 1 22.32 2.05 -5.78
C MET A 1 21.79 3.47 -5.88
N ASN A 2 22.16 4.13 -6.98
CA ASN A 2 21.54 5.28 -7.68
C ASN A 2 20.56 6.18 -6.91
N THR A 3 21.08 7.29 -6.39
CA THR A 3 20.32 8.48 -5.93
C THR A 3 19.49 9.13 -7.05
N SER A 4 19.78 8.83 -8.32
CA SER A 4 19.07 9.34 -9.50
C SER A 4 17.64 8.82 -9.64
N HIS A 5 17.33 7.58 -9.21
CA HIS A 5 15.97 7.03 -9.32
C HIS A 5 15.00 7.66 -8.31
N PHE A 6 15.50 8.02 -7.12
CA PHE A 6 14.68 8.68 -6.10
C PHE A 6 14.29 10.12 -6.53
N GLY A 7 15.24 10.87 -7.08
CA GLY A 7 14.97 12.21 -7.63
C GLY A 7 13.96 12.18 -8.78
N LEU A 8 14.09 11.22 -9.69
CA LEU A 8 13.15 11.02 -10.79
C LEU A 8 11.73 10.72 -10.29
N PHE A 9 11.59 9.84 -9.29
CA PHE A 9 10.30 9.51 -8.70
C PHE A 9 9.63 10.74 -8.06
N THR A 10 10.37 11.52 -7.27
CA THR A 10 9.82 12.74 -6.65
C THR A 10 9.41 13.79 -7.67
N LEU A 11 10.14 13.91 -8.77
CA LEU A 11 9.83 14.83 -9.87
C LEU A 11 8.55 14.41 -10.62
N ILE A 12 8.36 13.10 -10.84
CA ILE A 12 7.13 12.56 -11.44
C ILE A 12 5.91 12.81 -10.53
N CYS A 13 6.03 12.54 -9.23
CA CYS A 13 4.96 12.81 -8.27
C CYS A 13 4.58 14.30 -8.22
N ALA A 14 5.57 15.20 -8.18
CA ALA A 14 5.35 16.64 -8.19
C ALA A 14 4.66 17.11 -9.49
N LEU A 15 5.10 16.58 -10.64
CA LEU A 15 4.49 16.88 -11.93
C LEU A 15 3.02 16.44 -11.98
N MET A 16 2.70 15.26 -11.42
CA MET A 16 1.34 14.72 -11.39
C MET A 16 0.38 15.59 -10.57
N VAL A 17 0.86 16.14 -9.45
CA VAL A 17 0.09 17.10 -8.62
C VAL A 17 -0.14 18.42 -9.38
N VAL A 18 0.87 18.92 -10.10
CA VAL A 18 0.72 20.15 -10.90
C VAL A 18 -0.27 19.94 -12.06
N ILE A 19 -0.20 18.80 -12.74
CA ILE A 19 -1.12 18.46 -13.86
C ILE A 19 -2.56 18.34 -13.35
N THR A 20 -2.77 17.69 -12.21
CA THR A 20 -4.12 17.54 -11.63
C THR A 20 -4.71 18.87 -11.18
N LEU A 21 -3.91 19.75 -10.55
CA LEU A 21 -4.33 21.11 -10.19
C LEU A 21 -4.62 21.96 -11.43
N ALA A 22 -3.77 21.91 -12.46
CA ALA A 22 -3.97 22.63 -13.71
C ALA A 22 -5.22 22.17 -14.45
N ALA A 23 -5.49 20.86 -14.48
CA ALA A 23 -6.71 20.30 -15.04
C ALA A 23 -7.94 20.81 -14.28
N LEU A 24 -7.92 20.78 -12.93
CA LEU A 24 -9.02 21.25 -12.10
C LEU A 24 -9.32 22.75 -12.31
N ILE A 25 -8.28 23.57 -12.40
CA ILE A 25 -8.39 25.00 -12.70
C ILE A 25 -8.95 25.22 -14.11
N TRP A 26 -8.50 24.43 -15.09
CA TRP A 26 -8.96 24.51 -16.46
C TRP A 26 -10.45 24.13 -16.61
N THR A 27 -10.93 23.04 -15.97
CA THR A 27 -12.37 22.70 -15.98
C THR A 27 -13.20 23.80 -15.34
N LEU A 28 -12.74 24.37 -14.23
CA LEU A 28 -13.42 25.48 -13.54
C LEU A 28 -13.48 26.76 -14.40
N LEU A 29 -12.42 27.07 -15.15
CA LEU A 29 -12.39 28.22 -16.06
C LEU A 29 -13.27 27.98 -17.30
N LYS A 30 -13.32 26.75 -17.83
CA LYS A 30 -14.07 26.39 -19.03
C LYS A 30 -15.58 26.41 -18.82
N GLY A 31 -16.06 26.22 -17.58
CA GLY A 31 -17.49 26.38 -17.21
C GLY A 31 -18.07 27.80 -17.41
N ARG A 32 -17.22 28.82 -17.63
CA ARG A 32 -17.64 30.22 -17.86
C ARG A 32 -18.16 30.50 -19.29
N SER A 33 -17.75 29.72 -20.30
CA SER A 33 -18.19 29.93 -21.69
C SER A 33 -19.63 29.46 -21.92
N GLN A 34 -19.98 28.25 -21.45
CA GLN A 34 -21.32 27.71 -21.66
C GLN A 34 -22.43 28.56 -21.04
N ALA A 35 -22.23 29.10 -19.84
CA ALA A 35 -23.24 29.93 -19.18
C ALA A 35 -23.42 31.33 -19.81
N GLY A 36 -22.43 31.82 -20.56
CA GLY A 36 -22.53 33.05 -21.35
C GLY A 36 -23.17 32.81 -22.71
N ASP A 37 -22.82 31.71 -23.36
CA ASP A 37 -23.33 31.33 -24.68
C ASP A 37 -24.81 30.92 -24.63
N ILE A 38 -25.25 30.21 -23.57
CA ILE A 38 -26.67 29.86 -23.36
C ILE A 38 -27.53 31.12 -23.13
N ARG A 39 -27.00 32.14 -22.43
CA ARG A 39 -27.71 33.41 -22.22
C ARG A 39 -27.88 34.19 -23.52
N ARG A 40 -26.82 34.29 -24.33
CA ARG A 40 -26.89 34.97 -25.64
C ARG A 40 -27.80 34.27 -26.64
N ALA A 41 -27.75 32.93 -26.70
CA ALA A 41 -28.63 32.14 -27.54
C ALA A 41 -30.12 32.29 -27.17
N ARG A 42 -30.42 32.51 -25.89
CA ARG A 42 -31.79 32.70 -25.39
C ARG A 42 -32.37 34.10 -25.70
N TYR A 43 -31.52 35.13 -25.83
CA TYR A 43 -31.95 36.46 -26.28
C TYR A 43 -32.17 36.52 -27.80
N ALA A 44 -31.33 35.84 -28.59
CA ALA A 44 -31.44 35.86 -30.05
C ALA A 44 -32.74 35.25 -30.59
N LEU A 45 -33.39 34.35 -29.83
CA LEU A 45 -34.66 33.73 -30.20
C LEU A 45 -35.86 34.68 -30.02
N HIS A 46 -35.73 35.74 -29.20
CA HIS A 46 -36.84 36.64 -28.86
C HIS A 46 -37.29 37.50 -30.06
N ASP A 47 -36.33 38.09 -30.76
CA ASP A 47 -36.62 38.90 -31.96
C ASP A 47 -37.28 38.04 -33.05
N THR A 48 -36.95 36.75 -33.10
CA THR A 48 -37.56 35.79 -34.03
C THR A 48 -39.01 35.51 -33.68
N ILE A 49 -39.34 35.31 -32.40
CA ILE A 49 -40.71 35.00 -31.94
C ILE A 49 -41.66 36.19 -32.17
N LEU A 50 -41.22 37.42 -31.92
CA LEU A 50 -42.04 38.61 -32.18
C LEU A 50 -42.24 38.85 -33.68
N ALA A 51 -41.20 38.62 -34.49
CA ALA A 51 -41.30 38.75 -35.94
C ALA A 51 -42.25 37.71 -36.57
N GLU A 52 -42.28 36.48 -36.03
CA GLU A 52 -43.19 35.41 -36.46
C GLU A 52 -44.66 35.75 -36.13
N LEU A 53 -44.91 36.29 -34.93
CA LEU A 53 -46.24 36.77 -34.53
C LEU A 53 -46.75 37.92 -35.43
N ASP A 54 -45.88 38.90 -35.74
CA ASP A 54 -46.21 39.99 -36.66
C ASP A 54 -46.46 39.48 -38.09
N GLU A 55 -45.72 38.46 -38.52
CA GLU A 55 -45.89 37.82 -39.82
C GLU A 55 -47.22 37.08 -39.94
N ASP A 56 -47.62 36.35 -38.91
CA ASP A 56 -48.89 35.63 -38.87
C ASP A 56 -50.11 36.57 -38.83
N LEU A 57 -49.98 37.76 -38.22
CA LEU A 57 -50.98 38.81 -38.33
C LEU A 57 -51.09 39.33 -39.78
N ARG A 58 -49.96 39.61 -40.44
CA ARG A 58 -49.95 40.10 -41.83
C ARG A 58 -50.55 39.10 -42.82
N TYR A 59 -50.34 37.81 -42.62
CA TYR A 59 -50.91 36.75 -43.46
C TYR A 59 -52.36 36.38 -43.07
N GLY A 60 -52.95 37.08 -42.10
CA GLY A 60 -54.32 36.86 -41.65
C GLY A 60 -54.52 35.52 -40.94
N ARG A 61 -53.44 34.89 -40.46
CA ARG A 61 -53.50 33.64 -39.67
C ARG A 61 -53.86 33.92 -38.21
N LEU A 62 -53.58 35.13 -37.74
CA LEU A 62 -53.88 35.58 -36.39
C LEU A 62 -54.77 36.83 -36.44
N SER A 63 -55.76 36.91 -35.56
CA SER A 63 -56.59 38.13 -35.44
C SER A 63 -55.83 39.23 -34.68
N GLU A 64 -56.19 40.50 -34.90
CA GLU A 64 -55.51 41.64 -34.25
C GLU A 64 -55.61 41.60 -32.71
N SER A 65 -56.73 41.11 -32.17
CA SER A 65 -56.92 40.92 -30.73
C SER A 65 -56.08 39.77 -30.17
N ASP A 66 -55.95 38.69 -30.92
CA ASP A 66 -55.16 37.51 -30.51
C ASP A 66 -53.67 37.83 -30.57
N HIS A 67 -53.22 38.60 -31.57
CA HIS A 67 -51.85 39.09 -31.67
C HIS A 67 -51.44 39.96 -30.48
N ALA A 68 -52.27 40.94 -30.11
CA ALA A 68 -52.00 41.80 -28.97
C ALA A 68 -51.90 41.00 -27.66
N SER A 69 -52.76 39.99 -27.49
CA SER A 69 -52.76 39.13 -26.30
C SER A 69 -51.54 38.21 -26.25
N ALA A 70 -51.19 37.58 -27.38
CA ALA A 70 -50.03 36.69 -27.50
C ALA A 70 -48.70 37.44 -27.24
N ARG A 71 -48.60 38.68 -27.70
CA ARG A 71 -47.42 39.52 -27.47
C ARG A 71 -47.24 39.85 -25.98
N ILE A 72 -48.31 40.23 -25.29
CA ILE A 72 -48.27 40.54 -23.85
C ILE A 72 -47.89 39.30 -23.03
N GLU A 73 -48.42 38.12 -23.39
CA GLU A 73 -48.06 36.87 -22.71
C GLU A 73 -46.59 36.49 -22.95
N ALA A 74 -46.10 36.62 -24.18
CA ALA A 74 -44.70 36.35 -24.52
C ALA A 74 -43.73 37.28 -23.77
N GLU A 75 -44.05 38.57 -23.68
CA GLU A 75 -43.26 39.56 -22.92
C GLU A 75 -43.32 39.28 -21.39
N SER A 76 -44.48 38.88 -20.86
CA SER A 76 -44.65 38.54 -19.43
C SER A 76 -43.93 37.25 -19.04
N ARG A 77 -43.97 36.21 -19.89
CA ARG A 77 -43.17 34.98 -19.72
C ARG A 77 -41.69 35.29 -19.65
N LEU A 78 -41.20 36.19 -20.49
CA LEU A 78 -39.79 36.60 -20.49
C LEU A 78 -39.40 37.26 -19.16
N ILE A 79 -40.20 38.20 -18.66
CA ILE A 79 -39.93 38.87 -17.38
C ILE A 79 -39.89 37.85 -16.24
N ASN A 80 -40.81 36.89 -16.24
CA ASN A 80 -40.87 35.84 -15.22
C ASN A 80 -39.72 34.81 -15.35
N GLU A 81 -39.33 34.41 -16.56
CA GLU A 81 -38.22 33.48 -16.80
C GLU A 81 -36.84 34.12 -16.55
N VAL A 82 -36.69 35.43 -16.80
CA VAL A 82 -35.49 36.21 -16.47
C VAL A 82 -35.41 36.51 -14.97
N GLY A 83 -36.55 36.78 -14.32
CA GLY A 83 -36.64 37.01 -12.87
C GLY A 83 -36.53 35.74 -12.02
N SER A 84 -36.94 34.58 -12.56
CA SER A 84 -36.95 33.27 -11.85
C SER A 84 -35.69 32.43 -12.09
N ALA A 85 -34.57 33.04 -12.47
CA ALA A 85 -33.28 32.39 -12.30
C ALA A 85 -33.12 32.10 -10.79
N SER A 86 -33.38 30.85 -10.39
CA SER A 86 -33.25 30.38 -9.01
C SER A 86 -31.98 30.95 -8.39
N PRO A 87 -31.99 31.41 -7.12
CA PRO A 87 -30.78 31.88 -6.47
C PRO A 87 -29.84 30.69 -6.34
N MET A 88 -28.99 30.48 -7.34
CA MET A 88 -27.83 29.63 -7.23
C MET A 88 -27.02 30.24 -6.10
N LEU A 89 -27.01 29.55 -4.95
CA LEU A 89 -26.19 29.88 -3.79
C LEU A 89 -24.84 30.40 -4.30
N ASN A 90 -24.56 31.67 -4.01
CA ASN A 90 -23.47 32.48 -4.54
C ASN A 90 -22.21 31.65 -4.85
N GLU A 91 -22.12 31.08 -6.06
CA GLU A 91 -21.04 30.17 -6.48
C GLU A 91 -19.68 30.89 -6.42
N GLN A 92 -19.68 32.22 -6.52
CA GLN A 92 -18.48 33.05 -6.37
C GLN A 92 -17.92 32.99 -4.95
N SER A 93 -18.77 32.90 -3.92
CA SER A 93 -18.33 32.78 -2.52
C SER A 93 -17.81 31.38 -2.20
N ALA A 94 -18.49 30.33 -2.70
CA ALA A 94 -18.05 28.95 -2.52
C ALA A 94 -16.72 28.66 -3.27
N ARG A 95 -16.52 29.23 -4.46
CA ARG A 95 -15.26 29.08 -5.23
C ARG A 95 -14.06 29.71 -4.54
N GLY A 96 -14.22 30.91 -3.97
CA GLY A 96 -13.16 31.54 -3.18
C GLY A 96 -12.75 30.69 -1.99
N LEU A 97 -13.73 30.09 -1.31
CA LEU A 97 -13.52 29.16 -0.20
C LEU A 97 -12.81 27.87 -0.63
N VAL A 98 -13.19 27.25 -1.74
CA VAL A 98 -12.55 26.04 -2.26
C VAL A 98 -11.10 26.31 -2.68
N ILE A 99 -10.84 27.42 -3.37
CA ILE A 99 -9.48 27.82 -3.77
C ILE A 99 -8.62 28.13 -2.53
N ALA A 100 -9.19 28.85 -1.56
CA ALA A 100 -8.52 29.12 -0.29
C ALA A 100 -8.19 27.81 0.44
N LEU A 101 -9.12 26.85 0.49
CA LEU A 101 -8.89 25.56 1.14
C LEU A 101 -7.81 24.74 0.41
N LEU A 102 -7.83 24.72 -0.92
CA LEU A 102 -6.84 24.02 -1.76
C LEU A 102 -5.41 24.57 -1.59
N LEU A 103 -5.26 25.85 -1.27
CA LEU A 103 -3.96 26.48 -1.05
C LEU A 103 -3.53 26.44 0.43
N ILE A 104 -4.45 26.76 1.35
CA ILE A 104 -4.16 26.85 2.78
C ILE A 104 -3.90 25.47 3.37
N LEU A 105 -4.62 24.43 2.93
CA LEU A 105 -4.49 23.11 3.53
C LEU A 105 -3.10 22.48 3.27
N PRO A 106 -2.53 22.49 2.04
CA PRO A 106 -1.15 22.04 1.82
C PRO A 106 -0.11 22.92 2.51
N LEU A 107 -0.31 24.24 2.54
CA LEU A 107 0.61 25.17 3.21
C LEU A 107 0.65 24.94 4.72
N ALA A 108 -0.52 24.76 5.35
CA ALA A 108 -0.64 24.46 6.76
C ALA A 108 -0.04 23.08 7.08
N ALA A 109 -0.29 22.06 6.27
CA ALA A 109 0.32 20.75 6.41
C ALA A 109 1.86 20.83 6.31
N GLY A 110 2.38 21.60 5.34
CA GLY A 110 3.81 21.85 5.19
C GLY A 110 4.41 22.56 6.41
N ALA A 111 3.78 23.64 6.88
CA ALA A 111 4.23 24.38 8.06
C ALA A 111 4.22 23.52 9.34
N LEU A 112 3.17 22.70 9.51
CA LEU A 112 3.07 21.76 10.64
C LEU A 112 4.16 20.69 10.54
N TYR A 113 4.46 20.19 9.34
CA TYR A 113 5.57 19.26 9.11
C TYR A 113 6.93 19.89 9.40
N PHE A 114 7.15 21.17 9.06
CA PHE A 114 8.38 21.86 9.44
C PHE A 114 8.51 22.08 10.95
N LYS A 115 7.39 22.27 11.67
CA LYS A 115 7.40 22.53 13.12
C LYS A 115 7.43 21.25 13.98
N LEU A 116 6.71 20.19 13.58
CA LEU A 116 6.57 18.94 14.34
C LEU A 116 7.31 17.76 13.71
N GLY A 117 7.58 17.80 12.41
CA GLY A 117 8.26 16.73 11.70
C GLY A 117 9.77 16.82 11.80
N THR A 118 10.44 15.85 11.17
CA THR A 118 11.90 15.81 11.02
C THR A 118 12.25 16.03 9.55
N PRO A 119 12.38 17.28 9.07
CA PRO A 119 12.75 17.58 7.68
C PRO A 119 14.07 16.92 7.29
N SER A 120 14.97 16.78 8.26
CA SER A 120 16.24 16.08 8.15
C SER A 120 16.08 14.61 7.76
N ALA A 121 14.96 13.94 8.01
CA ALA A 121 14.75 12.53 7.62
C ALA A 121 14.54 12.35 6.10
N LEU A 122 14.25 13.43 5.38
CA LEU A 122 14.11 13.44 3.92
C LEU A 122 15.46 13.58 3.20
N ASP A 123 16.50 14.00 3.93
CA ASP A 123 17.84 14.09 3.38
C ASP A 123 18.44 12.67 3.27
N PRO A 124 18.77 12.19 2.06
CA PRO A 124 19.41 10.87 1.91
C PRO A 124 20.80 10.81 2.59
N SER A 125 21.42 11.95 2.91
CA SER A 125 22.73 12.03 3.58
C SER A 125 22.67 11.91 5.11
N THR A 126 21.53 12.19 5.73
CA THR A 126 21.27 11.97 7.17
C THR A 126 20.71 10.57 7.47
N ARG A 127 20.55 9.70 6.46
CA ARG A 127 20.47 8.25 6.66
C ARG A 127 21.81 7.67 7.11
N GLN A 128 22.45 8.29 8.10
CA GLN A 128 23.31 7.57 9.00
C GLN A 128 22.39 6.63 9.79
N ARG A 129 22.18 5.42 9.26
CA ARG A 129 21.95 4.29 10.15
C ARG A 129 23.05 4.39 11.19
N PRO A 130 22.74 4.45 12.50
CA PRO A 130 23.81 4.42 13.49
C PRO A 130 24.73 3.28 13.07
N ASN A 131 26.01 3.59 12.89
CA ASN A 131 26.99 2.61 12.47
C ASN A 131 27.26 1.75 13.71
N ILE A 132 26.26 0.93 14.06
CA ILE A 132 26.29 0.07 15.21
C ILE A 132 27.32 -0.99 14.87
N GLY A 133 28.55 -0.75 15.33
CA GLY A 133 29.65 -1.66 15.10
C GLY A 133 29.35 -3.00 15.78
N PRO A 134 30.01 -4.10 15.35
CA PRO A 134 29.85 -5.41 15.97
C PRO A 134 30.00 -5.39 17.52
N ASN A 135 30.87 -4.51 18.03
CA ASN A 135 31.09 -4.33 19.46
C ASN A 135 29.88 -3.73 20.20
N GLU A 136 29.15 -2.80 19.57
CA GLU A 136 27.95 -2.21 20.16
C GLU A 136 26.80 -3.22 20.18
N ILE A 137 26.67 -4.05 19.14
CA ILE A 137 25.72 -5.17 19.11
C ILE A 137 26.01 -6.13 20.26
N ALA A 138 27.28 -6.52 20.44
CA ALA A 138 27.69 -7.40 21.54
C ALA A 138 27.37 -6.79 22.92
N ALA A 139 27.59 -5.48 23.10
CA ALA A 139 27.27 -4.79 24.35
C ALA A 139 25.75 -4.77 24.63
N MET A 140 24.92 -4.55 23.61
CA MET A 140 23.47 -4.62 23.74
C MET A 140 22.98 -6.02 24.13
N VAL A 141 23.55 -7.07 23.52
CA VAL A 141 23.23 -8.46 23.87
C VAL A 141 23.61 -8.75 25.31
N LYS A 142 24.81 -8.33 25.76
CA LYS A 142 25.23 -8.50 27.16
C LYS A 142 24.32 -7.79 28.16
N LYS A 143 23.81 -6.60 27.80
CA LYS A 143 22.81 -5.89 28.62
C LYS A 143 21.49 -6.67 28.68
N LEU A 144 21.07 -7.27 27.57
CA LEU A 144 19.88 -8.11 27.52
C LEU A 144 20.07 -9.38 28.36
N GLU A 145 21.21 -10.05 28.26
CA GLU A 145 21.59 -11.20 29.11
C GLU A 145 21.45 -10.85 30.60
N ALA A 146 22.02 -9.72 31.03
CA ALA A 146 21.92 -9.26 32.41
C ALA A 146 20.48 -8.98 32.86
N ARG A 147 19.65 -8.41 31.99
CA ARG A 147 18.22 -8.19 32.28
C ARG A 147 17.48 -9.51 32.44
N MET A 148 17.76 -10.51 31.61
CA MET A 148 17.10 -11.82 31.68
C MET A 148 17.43 -12.61 32.95
N ILE A 149 18.55 -12.29 33.61
CA ILE A 149 18.85 -12.82 34.96
C ILE A 149 17.92 -12.20 36.01
N LEU A 150 17.63 -10.89 35.90
CA LEU A 150 16.77 -10.17 36.83
C LEU A 150 15.27 -10.40 36.57
N GLU A 151 14.90 -10.60 35.31
CA GLU A 151 13.53 -10.79 34.84
C GLU A 151 13.38 -12.14 34.11
N PRO A 152 13.52 -13.28 34.81
CA PRO A 152 13.52 -14.61 34.19
C PRO A 152 12.17 -15.01 33.58
N ASN A 153 11.09 -14.29 33.91
CA ASN A 153 9.75 -14.56 33.39
C ASN A 153 9.42 -13.75 32.13
N ASP A 154 10.31 -12.87 31.66
CA ASP A 154 10.11 -12.09 30.43
C ASP A 154 10.33 -12.98 29.18
N GLN A 155 9.27 -13.66 28.77
CA GLN A 155 9.29 -14.58 27.62
C GLN A 155 9.66 -13.87 26.31
N GLN A 156 9.24 -12.61 26.14
CA GLN A 156 9.57 -11.82 24.95
C GLN A 156 11.05 -11.41 24.97
N GLY A 157 11.58 -11.07 26.15
CA GLY A 157 13.00 -10.86 26.36
C GLY A 157 13.85 -12.09 26.00
N TRP A 158 13.42 -13.28 26.42
CA TRP A 158 14.08 -14.54 26.04
C TRP A 158 14.04 -14.81 24.55
N LEU A 159 12.91 -14.53 23.88
CA LEU A 159 12.79 -14.66 22.42
C LEU A 159 13.76 -13.73 21.69
N MET A 160 13.85 -12.47 22.13
CA MET A 160 14.79 -11.50 21.56
C MET A 160 16.24 -11.94 21.74
N LEU A 161 16.56 -12.51 22.91
CA LEU A 161 17.89 -13.05 23.19
C LEU A 161 18.20 -14.26 22.29
N ALA A 162 17.25 -15.17 22.09
CA ALA A 162 17.39 -16.33 21.21
C ALA A 162 17.67 -15.90 19.75
N ARG A 163 16.91 -14.93 19.23
CA ARG A 163 17.12 -14.36 17.88
C ARG A 163 18.50 -13.70 17.76
N SER A 164 18.94 -13.00 18.80
CA SER A 164 20.23 -12.33 18.86
C SER A 164 21.39 -13.34 18.84
N TYR A 165 21.32 -14.39 19.66
CA TYR A 165 22.30 -15.49 19.65
C TYR A 165 22.35 -16.21 18.30
N ARG A 166 21.19 -16.48 17.69
CA ARG A 166 21.12 -17.07 16.34
C ARG A 166 21.83 -16.20 15.30
N SER A 167 21.64 -14.88 15.33
CA SER A 167 22.32 -13.95 14.41
C SER A 167 23.84 -13.91 14.58
N GLN A 168 24.33 -14.30 15.76
CA GLN A 168 25.76 -14.41 16.09
C GLN A 168 26.30 -15.83 15.93
N ALA A 169 25.52 -16.76 15.37
CA ALA A 169 25.85 -18.18 15.26
C ALA A 169 26.17 -18.88 16.61
N ARG A 170 25.71 -18.30 17.73
CA ARG A 170 25.78 -18.90 19.08
C ARG A 170 24.58 -19.84 19.27
N TYR A 171 24.55 -20.95 18.54
CA TYR A 171 23.36 -21.80 18.45
C TYR A 171 23.00 -22.48 19.77
N SER A 172 23.99 -22.97 20.53
CA SER A 172 23.78 -23.53 21.88
C SER A 172 23.09 -22.55 22.83
N ASP A 173 23.55 -21.30 22.88
CA ASP A 173 22.95 -20.25 23.68
C ASP A 173 21.54 -19.89 23.18
N ALA A 174 21.35 -19.86 21.87
CA ALA A 174 20.05 -19.61 21.24
C ALA A 174 19.02 -20.68 21.64
N ILE A 175 19.42 -21.95 21.68
CA ILE A 175 18.54 -23.07 22.09
C ILE A 175 18.04 -22.85 23.52
N ASN A 176 18.95 -22.58 24.47
CA ASN A 176 18.59 -22.32 25.87
C ASN A 176 17.62 -21.14 26.00
N ALA A 177 17.82 -20.08 25.23
CA ALA A 177 16.93 -18.93 25.23
C ALA A 177 15.57 -19.23 24.58
N TYR A 178 15.54 -20.01 23.49
CA TYR A 178 14.29 -20.46 22.85
C TYR A 178 13.46 -21.35 23.78
N GLU A 179 14.09 -22.23 24.56
CA GLU A 179 13.38 -23.08 25.53
C GLU A 179 12.70 -22.25 26.63
N LYS A 180 13.36 -21.20 27.12
CA LYS A 180 12.75 -20.25 28.08
C LYS A 180 11.67 -19.37 27.44
N ALA A 181 11.81 -19.08 26.16
CA ALA A 181 10.84 -18.35 25.37
C ALA A 181 9.65 -19.22 24.90
N TRP A 182 9.63 -20.52 25.20
CA TRP A 182 8.63 -21.45 24.67
C TRP A 182 7.18 -20.94 24.76
N PRO A 183 6.70 -20.42 25.91
CA PRO A 183 5.30 -19.98 26.00
C PRO A 183 4.97 -18.77 25.11
N ALA A 184 5.97 -17.98 24.71
CA ALA A 184 5.79 -16.87 23.77
C ALA A 184 5.78 -17.33 22.31
N ILE A 185 6.37 -18.49 21.98
CA ILE A 185 6.50 -18.97 20.60
C ILE A 185 5.62 -20.16 20.27
N GLU A 186 5.05 -20.89 21.23
CA GLU A 186 4.35 -22.16 21.00
C GLU A 186 3.09 -22.05 20.11
N LYS A 187 2.67 -20.83 19.78
CA LYS A 187 1.56 -20.50 18.86
C LYS A 187 2.02 -19.78 17.58
N ASP A 188 3.32 -19.56 17.41
CA ASP A 188 3.92 -18.93 16.25
C ASP A 188 4.67 -20.01 15.45
N ALA A 189 4.06 -20.49 14.36
CA ALA A 189 4.63 -21.55 13.54
C ALA A 189 6.02 -21.19 12.99
N GLY A 190 6.23 -19.92 12.62
CA GLY A 190 7.50 -19.45 12.10
C GLY A 190 8.61 -19.47 13.15
N GLU A 191 8.33 -19.03 14.38
CA GLU A 191 9.32 -19.14 15.46
C GLU A 191 9.58 -20.57 15.89
N ILE A 192 8.58 -21.45 15.89
CA ILE A 192 8.78 -22.89 16.14
C ILE A 192 9.69 -23.48 15.06
N ALA A 193 9.45 -23.17 13.78
CA ALA A 193 10.28 -23.64 12.67
C ALA A 193 11.71 -23.12 12.76
N ARG A 194 11.91 -21.84 13.12
CA ARG A 194 13.25 -21.26 13.35
C ARG A 194 13.96 -21.96 14.51
N PHE A 195 13.27 -22.25 15.59
CA PHE A 195 13.84 -22.99 16.72
C PHE A 195 14.27 -24.40 16.28
N ALA A 196 13.44 -25.10 15.50
CA ALA A 196 13.79 -26.39 14.90
C ALA A 196 15.06 -26.29 14.05
N GLY A 197 15.16 -25.27 13.20
CA GLY A 197 16.33 -25.02 12.37
C GLY A 197 17.61 -24.77 13.19
N VAL A 198 17.53 -23.97 14.26
CA VAL A 198 18.67 -23.75 15.17
C VAL A 198 19.13 -25.05 15.83
N LEU A 199 18.19 -25.84 16.35
CA LEU A 199 18.51 -27.16 16.92
C LEU A 199 19.16 -28.06 15.88
N ALA A 200 18.62 -28.10 14.66
CA ALA A 200 19.14 -28.94 13.58
C ALA A 200 20.56 -28.55 13.17
N ILE A 201 20.88 -27.26 13.14
CA ILE A 201 22.24 -26.77 12.87
C ILE A 201 23.20 -27.19 13.97
N GLU A 202 22.85 -26.97 15.24
CA GLU A 202 23.72 -27.30 16.39
C GLU A 202 24.02 -28.81 16.44
N GLN A 203 23.00 -29.64 16.24
CA GLN A 203 23.15 -31.10 16.28
C GLN A 203 23.55 -31.72 14.92
N LYS A 204 23.63 -30.91 13.86
CA LYS A 204 23.91 -31.32 12.46
C LYS A 204 22.97 -32.42 11.94
N SER A 205 21.71 -32.40 12.35
CA SER A 205 20.70 -33.40 12.00
C SER A 205 19.30 -32.88 12.34
N PHE A 206 18.27 -33.28 11.59
CA PHE A 206 16.88 -33.04 11.92
C PHE A 206 16.25 -34.13 12.79
N LYS A 207 16.98 -35.20 13.14
CA LYS A 207 16.44 -36.33 13.92
C LYS A 207 16.00 -35.91 15.32
N GLY A 208 14.89 -36.48 15.80
CA GLY A 208 14.34 -36.19 17.13
C GLY A 208 13.69 -34.80 17.19
N LYS A 209 14.06 -34.03 18.23
CA LYS A 209 13.40 -32.76 18.59
C LYS A 209 13.22 -31.75 17.44
N PRO A 210 14.17 -31.54 16.49
CA PRO A 210 13.93 -30.64 15.36
C PRO A 210 12.73 -31.09 14.49
N SER A 211 12.65 -32.39 14.15
CA SER A 211 11.53 -32.92 13.38
C SER A 211 10.21 -32.80 14.15
N ASP A 212 10.21 -33.05 15.46
CA ASP A 212 9.01 -32.90 16.30
C ASP A 212 8.52 -31.45 16.32
N LEU A 213 9.44 -30.49 16.38
CA LEU A 213 9.12 -29.06 16.30
C LEU A 213 8.59 -28.66 14.92
N LEU A 214 9.11 -29.23 13.83
CA LEU A 214 8.57 -28.98 12.48
C LEU A 214 7.14 -29.52 12.35
N VAL A 215 6.86 -30.70 12.89
CA VAL A 215 5.49 -31.24 12.95
C VAL A 215 4.60 -30.33 13.79
N LYS A 216 5.09 -29.84 14.94
CA LYS A 216 4.36 -28.88 15.78
C LYS A 216 4.09 -27.57 15.04
N ALA A 217 5.08 -27.00 14.35
CA ALA A 217 4.91 -25.78 13.55
C ALA A 217 3.84 -25.96 12.47
N LEU A 218 3.88 -27.06 11.72
CA LEU A 218 2.90 -27.38 10.69
C LEU A 218 1.51 -27.69 11.25
N SER A 219 1.41 -28.14 12.51
CA SER A 219 0.11 -28.28 13.20
C SER A 219 -0.50 -26.93 13.61
N VAL A 220 0.33 -25.90 13.80
CA VAL A 220 -0.10 -24.53 14.11
C VAL A 220 -0.47 -23.80 12.82
N ASN A 221 0.38 -23.90 11.79
CA ASN A 221 0.13 -23.38 10.45
C ASN A 221 0.66 -24.36 9.40
N ALA A 222 -0.25 -25.05 8.71
CA ALA A 222 0.10 -26.04 7.69
C ALA A 222 0.77 -25.42 6.44
N SER A 223 0.64 -24.11 6.27
CA SER A 223 1.21 -23.34 5.16
C SER A 223 2.38 -22.45 5.61
N GLU A 224 3.04 -22.76 6.72
CA GLU A 224 4.20 -21.99 7.17
C GLU A 224 5.43 -22.25 6.28
N PRO A 225 5.96 -21.24 5.55
CA PRO A 225 7.01 -21.47 4.56
C PRO A 225 8.31 -22.05 5.14
N ASP A 226 8.78 -21.50 6.25
CA ASP A 226 10.00 -21.95 6.95
C ASP A 226 9.86 -23.42 7.39
N ALA A 227 8.69 -23.80 7.89
CA ALA A 227 8.42 -25.16 8.35
C ALA A 227 8.36 -26.16 7.18
N LEU A 228 7.70 -25.79 6.08
CA LEU A 228 7.62 -26.62 4.87
C LEU A 228 8.99 -26.85 4.23
N MET A 229 9.82 -25.80 4.16
CA MET A 229 11.18 -25.88 3.64
C MET A 229 12.01 -26.89 4.44
N LEU A 230 12.06 -26.69 5.76
CA LEU A 230 12.85 -27.52 6.67
C LEU A 230 12.31 -28.94 6.79
N ALA A 231 11.00 -29.15 6.70
CA ALA A 231 10.39 -30.49 6.71
C ALA A 231 10.80 -31.30 5.48
N GLY A 232 10.93 -30.65 4.31
CA GLY A 232 11.48 -31.29 3.12
C GLY A 232 12.95 -31.68 3.30
N SER A 233 13.78 -30.78 3.84
CA SER A 233 15.19 -31.09 4.17
C SER A 233 15.32 -32.25 5.17
N ALA A 234 14.48 -32.26 6.21
CA ALA A 234 14.42 -33.35 7.18
C ALA A 234 13.99 -34.69 6.54
N ALA A 235 13.09 -34.65 5.55
CA ALA A 235 12.69 -35.84 4.80
C ALA A 235 13.83 -36.38 3.92
N ILE A 236 14.60 -35.50 3.27
CA ILE A 236 15.80 -35.88 2.52
C ILE A 236 16.84 -36.56 3.41
N GLU A 237 17.10 -36.03 4.61
CA GLU A 237 18.02 -36.68 5.56
C GLU A 237 17.58 -38.10 5.94
N ARG A 238 16.28 -38.34 6.01
CA ARG A 238 15.71 -39.68 6.26
C ARG A 238 15.72 -40.60 5.03
N GLY A 239 16.13 -40.11 3.86
CA GLY A 239 16.08 -40.82 2.59
C GLY A 239 14.68 -40.85 1.95
N ASP A 240 13.70 -40.13 2.52
CA ASP A 240 12.33 -40.09 2.03
C ASP A 240 12.16 -38.94 1.03
N LYS A 241 12.63 -39.19 -0.20
CA LYS A 241 12.48 -38.25 -1.32
C LYS A 241 11.01 -37.96 -1.67
N ALA A 242 10.11 -38.91 -1.42
CA ALA A 242 8.69 -38.73 -1.74
C ALA A 242 8.06 -37.69 -0.81
N ALA A 243 8.28 -37.83 0.50
CA ALA A 243 7.81 -36.84 1.48
C ALA A 243 8.47 -35.46 1.27
N ALA A 244 9.76 -35.41 0.90
CA ALA A 244 10.43 -34.15 0.62
C ALA A 244 9.75 -33.37 -0.51
N LYS A 245 9.45 -34.06 -1.62
CA LYS A 245 8.71 -33.46 -2.74
C LYS A 245 7.32 -33.00 -2.34
N GLU A 246 6.61 -33.75 -1.48
CA GLU A 246 5.29 -33.33 -1.01
C GLU A 246 5.36 -31.99 -0.26
N TRP A 247 6.29 -31.84 0.68
CA TRP A 247 6.46 -30.60 1.45
C TRP A 247 6.88 -29.42 0.56
N TRP A 248 7.85 -29.63 -0.32
CA TRP A 248 8.33 -28.57 -1.21
C TRP A 248 7.33 -28.20 -2.30
N ASN A 249 6.49 -29.13 -2.78
CA ASN A 249 5.37 -28.78 -3.66
C ASN A 249 4.32 -27.91 -2.95
N LYS A 250 4.03 -28.15 -1.66
CA LYS A 250 3.17 -27.27 -0.87
C LYS A 250 3.80 -25.87 -0.74
N LEU A 251 5.11 -25.80 -0.52
CA LEU A 251 5.84 -24.54 -0.45
C LEU A 251 5.80 -23.77 -1.78
N LEU A 252 5.98 -24.45 -2.91
CA LEU A 252 5.92 -23.82 -4.25
C LEU A 252 4.62 -23.06 -4.50
N ILE A 253 3.49 -23.54 -3.98
CA ILE A 253 2.18 -22.88 -4.14
C ILE A 253 2.13 -21.53 -3.41
N LEU A 254 2.98 -21.34 -2.39
CA LEU A 254 3.02 -20.13 -1.57
C LEU A 254 4.03 -19.09 -2.08
N LEU A 255 4.99 -19.50 -2.90
CA LEU A 255 6.04 -18.63 -3.42
C LEU A 255 5.53 -17.77 -4.58
N GLU A 256 6.12 -16.59 -4.73
CA GLU A 256 5.81 -15.72 -5.86
C GLU A 256 6.28 -16.35 -7.17
N VAL A 257 5.39 -16.38 -8.16
CA VAL A 257 5.66 -16.96 -9.48
C VAL A 257 6.80 -16.18 -10.16
N GLY A 258 7.85 -16.89 -10.55
CA GLY A 258 9.04 -16.34 -11.18
C GLY A 258 10.13 -15.89 -10.20
N SER A 259 9.90 -15.97 -8.88
CA SER A 259 10.92 -15.66 -7.88
C SER A 259 12.12 -16.60 -7.94
N GLU A 260 13.28 -16.13 -7.49
CA GLU A 260 14.50 -16.94 -7.41
C GLU A 260 14.29 -18.18 -6.54
N ASP A 261 13.58 -18.04 -5.42
CA ASP A 261 13.26 -19.14 -4.49
C ASP A 261 12.37 -20.21 -5.16
N GLU A 262 11.37 -19.79 -5.96
CA GLU A 262 10.51 -20.73 -6.69
C GLU A 262 11.33 -21.52 -7.73
N GLN A 263 12.19 -20.85 -8.49
CA GLN A 263 13.03 -21.48 -9.50
C GLN A 263 14.02 -22.46 -8.89
N TRP A 264 14.68 -22.05 -7.80
CA TRP A 264 15.61 -22.91 -7.06
C TRP A 264 14.90 -24.16 -6.53
N LEU A 265 13.74 -24.00 -5.89
CA LEU A 265 13.00 -25.12 -5.32
C LEU A 265 12.47 -26.08 -6.39
N LYS A 266 12.07 -25.58 -7.56
CA LYS A 266 11.70 -26.42 -8.72
C LYS A 266 12.86 -27.27 -9.21
N GLU A 267 14.06 -26.70 -9.33
CA GLU A 267 15.22 -27.48 -9.74
C GLU A 267 15.60 -28.51 -8.68
N GLU A 268 15.56 -28.15 -7.40
CA GLU A 268 15.84 -29.09 -6.31
C GLU A 268 14.89 -30.31 -6.34
N ILE A 269 13.59 -30.07 -6.49
CA ILE A 269 12.59 -31.15 -6.69
C ILE A 269 12.93 -32.01 -7.92
N ARG A 270 13.32 -31.38 -9.03
CA ARG A 270 13.70 -32.08 -10.27
C ARG A 270 14.94 -32.96 -10.09
N LEU A 271 15.91 -32.52 -9.28
CA LEU A 271 17.11 -33.30 -8.97
C LEU A 271 16.79 -34.54 -8.15
N LEU A 272 15.76 -34.51 -7.30
CA LEU A 272 15.33 -35.68 -6.54
C LEU A 272 14.80 -36.82 -7.43
N ASP A 273 14.20 -36.47 -8.57
CA ASP A 273 13.64 -37.42 -9.54
C ASP A 273 14.68 -38.05 -10.45
N LYS A 274 15.89 -37.47 -10.54
CA LYS A 274 16.96 -38.11 -11.30
C LYS A 274 17.36 -39.40 -10.59
N PRO A 275 17.49 -40.53 -11.32
CA PRO A 275 18.21 -41.67 -10.79
C PRO A 275 19.60 -41.19 -10.36
N ASN A 276 20.12 -41.76 -9.28
CA ASN A 276 21.38 -41.32 -8.67
C ASN A 276 22.55 -41.70 -9.60
N ASP A 277 22.71 -40.96 -10.70
CA ASP A 277 23.76 -41.14 -11.70
C ASP A 277 25.02 -40.41 -11.22
N ALA A 278 25.62 -40.95 -10.16
CA ALA A 278 26.99 -40.68 -9.74
C ALA A 278 27.50 -41.93 -8.99
N VAL A 279 28.19 -42.84 -9.68
CA VAL A 279 29.66 -42.85 -9.90
C VAL A 279 30.39 -43.48 -8.71
N LYS A 280 31.12 -44.54 -9.04
CA LYS A 280 32.15 -45.23 -8.25
C LYS A 280 33.19 -44.28 -7.67
#